data_AF-A0A1L7H844-F1
#
_entry.id   AF-A0A1L7H844-F1
#
_cell.length_a   1.000
_cell.length_b   1.000
_cell.length_c   1.000
_cell.angle_alpha   90.00
_cell.angle_beta   90.00
_cell.angle_gamma   90.00
#
_symmetry.space_group_name_H-M   'P 1'
#
loop_
_entity.id
_entity.type
_entity.pdbx_description
1 polymer ?
#
loop_
_entity_poly.entity_id
_entity_poly.type
_entity_poly.pdbx_seq_one_letter_code
_entity_poly.pdbx_strand_id
1 'polypeptide(L)'
;TVALHAVANAQRAGGIAAFIDAEHALDPEYARKLGVDTDALLVSQPDSGEQALEIADMLVRSGAIDIVVIDSVAALVPRAEIEGEMGDSHVGLQARLMSQALRKMTGAVSGTNTTAIFINQLREKIGVMFGSPETTTGGKALKFYASVRLDVRRIESLKDGTDVVGNRTRVKVVKNK
;
A
#
# COMPACT_ATOMS: atom_id res chain seq x y z
N THR A 1 1.91 -5.76 -8.56
CA THR A 1 2.48 -5.43 -9.89
C THR A 1 2.83 -3.96 -10.08
N VAL A 2 1.88 -3.01 -10.07
CA VAL A 2 2.20 -1.58 -10.32
C VAL A 2 3.23 -1.04 -9.32
N ALA A 3 3.07 -1.33 -8.03
CA ALA A 3 4.03 -0.94 -7.00
C ALA A 3 5.42 -1.59 -7.20
N LEU A 4 5.48 -2.86 -7.61
CA LEU A 4 6.74 -3.55 -7.91
C LEU A 4 7.48 -2.91 -9.10
N HIS A 5 6.76 -2.45 -10.13
CA HIS A 5 7.39 -1.67 -11.19
C HIS A 5 7.91 -0.31 -10.69
N ALA A 6 7.22 0.35 -9.76
CA ALA A 6 7.74 1.59 -9.15
C ALA A 6 9.05 1.32 -8.38
N VAL A 7 9.08 0.25 -7.59
CA VAL A 7 10.28 -0.23 -6.88
C VAL A 7 11.42 -0.54 -7.85
N ALA A 8 11.17 -1.35 -8.88
CA ALA A 8 12.19 -1.71 -9.88
C ALA A 8 12.80 -0.49 -10.59
N ASN A 9 11.98 0.52 -10.90
CA ASN A 9 12.48 1.75 -11.52
C ASN A 9 13.29 2.61 -10.53
N ALA A 10 12.89 2.68 -9.26
CA ALA A 10 13.67 3.37 -8.23
C ALA A 10 15.05 2.72 -8.03
N GLN A 11 15.09 1.38 -7.92
CA GLN A 11 16.34 0.63 -7.81
C GLN A 11 17.23 0.81 -9.04
N ARG A 12 16.65 0.78 -10.25
CA ARG A 12 17.41 1.05 -11.50
C ARG A 12 18.03 2.44 -11.52
N ALA A 13 17.40 3.42 -10.88
CA ALA A 13 17.95 4.77 -10.73
C ALA A 13 19.01 4.88 -9.62
N GLY A 14 19.38 3.77 -8.98
CA GLY A 14 20.33 3.71 -7.88
C GLY A 14 19.72 3.99 -6.50
N GLY A 15 18.40 4.09 -6.41
CA GLY A 15 17.70 4.34 -5.15
C GLY A 15 17.45 3.08 -4.32
N ILE A 16 17.23 3.27 -3.02
CA ILE A 16 16.96 2.20 -2.07
C ILE A 16 15.44 2.08 -1.88
N ALA A 17 14.95 0.85 -1.97
CA ALA A 17 13.54 0.53 -1.84
C ALA A 17 13.26 -0.30 -0.59
N ALA A 18 12.12 -0.04 0.04
CA ALA A 18 11.56 -0.85 1.11
C ALA A 18 10.13 -1.30 0.79
N PHE A 19 9.77 -2.48 1.26
CA PHE A 19 8.47 -3.10 1.08
C PHE A 19 7.98 -3.66 2.42
N ILE A 20 6.88 -3.10 2.92
CA ILE A 20 6.17 -3.55 4.12
C ILE A 20 5.05 -4.47 3.65
N ASP A 21 5.29 -5.78 3.69
CA ASP A 21 4.38 -6.84 3.27
C ASP A 21 3.50 -7.27 4.45
N ALA A 22 2.50 -6.46 4.75
CA ALA A 22 1.47 -6.77 5.75
C ALA A 22 0.49 -7.86 5.27
N GLU A 23 0.34 -8.08 3.96
CA GLU A 23 -0.48 -9.16 3.40
C GLU A 23 0.23 -10.52 3.37
N HIS A 24 1.53 -10.57 3.65
CA HIS A 24 2.36 -11.79 3.62
C HIS A 24 2.26 -12.50 2.26
N ALA A 25 2.17 -11.71 1.18
CA ALA A 25 1.81 -12.18 -0.15
C ALA A 25 2.83 -11.78 -1.23
N LEU A 26 3.96 -11.19 -0.85
CA LEU A 26 5.02 -10.85 -1.80
C LEU A 26 5.69 -12.12 -2.33
N ASP A 27 5.60 -12.35 -3.64
CA ASP A 27 6.34 -13.40 -4.35
C ASP A 27 7.68 -12.84 -4.87
N PRO A 28 8.83 -13.29 -4.32
CA PRO A 28 10.15 -12.81 -4.74
C PRO A 28 10.50 -13.21 -6.18
N GLU A 29 10.06 -14.39 -6.65
CA GLU A 29 10.34 -14.83 -8.02
C GLU A 29 9.59 -13.96 -9.03
N TYR A 30 8.32 -13.65 -8.74
CA TYR A 30 7.54 -12.74 -9.56
C TYR A 30 8.10 -11.31 -9.53
N ALA A 31 8.52 -10.81 -8.37
CA ALA A 31 9.16 -9.50 -8.26
C ALA A 31 10.45 -9.42 -9.10
N ARG A 32 11.30 -10.45 -9.04
CA ARG A 32 12.53 -10.54 -9.85
C ARG A 32 12.23 -10.53 -11.34
N LYS A 33 11.19 -11.24 -11.79
CA LYS A 33 10.70 -11.20 -13.19
C LYS A 33 10.24 -9.81 -13.63
N LEU A 34 9.76 -8.96 -12.71
CA LEU A 34 9.39 -7.57 -12.99
C LEU A 34 10.58 -6.59 -12.95
N GLY A 35 11.79 -7.10 -12.67
CA GLY A 35 13.04 -6.33 -12.64
C GLY A 35 13.35 -5.69 -11.29
N VAL A 36 12.71 -6.16 -10.20
CA VAL A 36 13.10 -5.80 -8.83
C VAL A 36 14.39 -6.53 -8.47
N ASP A 37 15.36 -5.81 -7.92
CA ASP A 37 16.49 -6.41 -7.24
C ASP A 37 16.03 -6.84 -5.84
N THR A 38 15.63 -8.11 -5.73
CA THR A 38 15.11 -8.67 -4.48
C THR A 38 16.18 -8.87 -3.43
N ASP A 39 17.45 -8.94 -3.83
CA ASP A 39 18.56 -9.18 -2.91
C ASP A 39 18.92 -7.87 -2.17
N ALA A 40 18.68 -6.72 -2.82
CA ALA A 40 18.81 -5.37 -2.23
C ALA A 40 17.48 -4.79 -1.69
N LEU A 41 16.33 -5.45 -1.90
CA LEU A 41 15.04 -4.94 -1.43
C LEU A 41 14.90 -5.16 0.08
N LEU A 42 14.68 -4.08 0.84
CA LEU A 42 14.36 -4.19 2.26
C LEU A 42 12.92 -4.66 2.43
N VAL A 43 12.71 -5.87 2.92
CA VAL A 43 11.37 -6.42 3.16
C VAL A 43 11.13 -6.54 4.66
N SER A 44 9.94 -6.14 5.09
CA SER A 44 9.45 -6.37 6.45
C SER A 44 8.06 -6.98 6.43
N GLN A 45 7.86 -8.03 7.21
CA GLN A 45 6.57 -8.67 7.45
C GLN A 45 6.17 -8.38 8.90
N PRO A 46 5.33 -7.36 9.13
CA PRO A 46 4.92 -6.97 10.47
C PRO A 46 3.81 -7.87 11.02
N ASP A 47 3.75 -7.97 12.34
CA ASP A 47 2.74 -8.66 13.12
C ASP A 47 1.51 -7.78 13.39
N SER A 48 1.66 -6.45 13.39
CA SER A 48 0.55 -5.50 13.60
C SER A 48 0.65 -4.24 12.75
N GLY A 49 -0.49 -3.55 12.59
CA GLY A 49 -0.57 -2.29 11.85
C GLY A 49 0.28 -1.18 12.46
N GLU A 50 0.40 -1.13 13.79
CA GLU A 50 1.29 -0.20 14.49
C GLU A 50 2.74 -0.47 14.11
N GLN A 51 3.19 -1.72 14.22
CA GLN A 51 4.57 -2.11 13.91
C GLN A 51 4.89 -1.81 12.43
N ALA A 52 3.98 -2.13 11.51
CA ALA A 52 4.12 -1.83 10.09
C ALA A 52 4.39 -0.34 9.82
N LEU A 53 3.59 0.53 10.45
CA LEU A 53 3.68 1.98 10.28
C LEU A 53 4.89 2.58 11.01
N GLU A 54 5.29 2.01 12.15
CA GLU A 54 6.50 2.39 12.89
C GLU A 54 7.76 2.05 12.09
N ILE A 55 7.84 0.83 11.53
CA ILE A 55 8.95 0.42 10.66
C ILE A 55 9.02 1.35 9.44
N ALA A 56 7.88 1.62 8.79
CA ALA A 56 7.84 2.53 7.66
C ALA A 56 8.30 3.96 8.03
N ASP A 57 7.85 4.51 9.16
CA ASP A 57 8.27 5.84 9.63
C ASP A 57 9.76 5.88 9.98
N MET A 58 10.30 4.85 10.64
CA MET A 58 11.73 4.73 10.95
C MET A 58 12.58 4.69 9.67
N LEU A 59 12.18 3.87 8.70
CA LEU A 59 12.84 3.74 7.41
C LEU A 59 12.85 5.06 6.65
N VAL A 60 11.71 5.75 6.58
CA VAL A 60 11.62 7.08 5.96
C VAL A 60 12.55 8.07 6.67
N ARG A 61 12.47 8.16 8.02
CA ARG A 61 13.27 9.12 8.82
C ARG A 61 14.78 8.88 8.75
N SER A 62 15.23 7.68 8.41
CA SER A 62 16.65 7.40 8.19
C SER A 62 17.25 8.25 7.07
N GLY A 63 16.42 8.75 6.14
CA GLY A 63 16.85 9.49 4.96
C GLY A 63 17.50 8.63 3.88
N ALA A 64 17.61 7.31 4.08
CA ALA A 64 18.25 6.40 3.15
C ALA A 64 17.28 5.82 2.10
N ILE A 65 15.96 5.95 2.30
CA ILE A 65 14.94 5.28 1.50
C ILE A 65 14.36 6.24 0.46
N ASP A 66 14.44 5.87 -0.81
CA ASP A 66 13.84 6.64 -1.92
C ASP A 66 12.38 6.27 -2.13
N ILE A 67 12.02 5.00 -1.91
CA ILE A 67 10.65 4.50 -2.06
C ILE A 67 10.30 3.47 -0.98
N VAL A 68 9.13 3.63 -0.36
CA VAL A 68 8.54 2.65 0.54
C VAL A 68 7.15 2.26 0.07
N VAL A 69 6.89 0.96 -0.03
CA VAL A 69 5.57 0.41 -0.34
C VAL A 69 4.99 -0.24 0.92
N ILE A 70 3.72 0.04 1.21
CA ILE A 70 2.95 -0.62 2.27
C ILE A 70 1.84 -1.43 1.60
N ASP A 71 1.96 -2.75 1.67
CA ASP A 71 1.04 -3.73 1.07
C ASP A 71 0.41 -4.61 2.16
N SER A 72 -0.77 -4.31 2.67
CA SER A 72 -1.66 -3.21 2.28
C SER A 72 -2.34 -2.58 3.48
N VAL A 73 -2.98 -1.43 3.27
CA VAL A 73 -3.75 -0.74 4.31
C VAL A 73 -4.85 -1.61 4.90
N ALA A 74 -5.43 -2.53 4.13
CA ALA A 74 -6.45 -3.44 4.65
C ALA A 74 -5.89 -4.42 5.67
N ALA A 75 -4.61 -4.81 5.53
CA ALA A 75 -3.91 -5.73 6.44
C ALA A 75 -3.24 -5.03 7.63
N LEU A 76 -3.33 -3.69 7.75
CA LEU A 76 -2.85 -2.96 8.92
C LEU A 76 -3.83 -3.12 10.09
N VAL A 77 -3.90 -4.34 10.65
CA VAL A 77 -4.78 -4.67 11.77
C VAL A 77 -4.16 -4.16 13.07
N PRO A 78 -4.85 -3.34 13.86
CA PRO A 78 -4.35 -2.88 15.15
C PRO A 78 -4.09 -4.03 16.12
N ARG A 79 -3.05 -3.92 16.95
CA ARG A 79 -2.70 -4.96 17.93
C ARG A 79 -3.86 -5.35 18.85
N ALA A 80 -4.64 -4.39 19.33
CA ALA A 80 -5.80 -4.67 20.17
C ALA A 80 -6.89 -5.50 19.46
N GLU A 81 -6.98 -5.40 18.13
CA GLU A 81 -7.91 -6.23 17.34
C GLU A 81 -7.35 -7.64 17.11
N ILE A 82 -6.03 -7.80 17.02
CA ILE A 82 -5.36 -9.11 16.92
C ILE A 82 -5.42 -9.88 18.24
N GLU A 83 -5.24 -9.20 19.36
CA GLU A 83 -5.26 -9.78 20.70
C GLU A 83 -6.69 -9.97 21.26
N GLY A 84 -7.68 -9.31 20.66
CA GLY A 84 -9.09 -9.40 21.06
C GLY A 84 -9.78 -10.68 20.56
N GLU A 85 -11.01 -10.91 21.03
CA GLU A 85 -11.82 -12.04 20.60
C GLU A 85 -12.61 -11.73 19.32
N MET A 86 -12.90 -12.77 18.54
CA MET A 86 -13.75 -12.63 17.37
C MET A 86 -15.17 -12.18 17.80
N GLY A 87 -15.56 -10.99 17.37
CA GLY A 87 -16.83 -10.37 17.76
C GLY A 87 -16.65 -9.14 18.65
N ASP A 88 -15.45 -8.89 19.16
CA ASP A 88 -15.15 -7.68 19.93
C ASP A 88 -15.29 -6.42 19.07
N SER A 89 -15.96 -5.43 19.64
CA SER A 89 -16.29 -4.19 18.95
C SER A 89 -15.12 -3.19 19.01
N HIS A 90 -14.25 -3.23 18.01
CA HIS A 90 -13.13 -2.28 17.84
C HIS A 90 -13.45 -1.16 16.84
N VAL A 91 -14.52 -0.39 17.09
CA VAL A 91 -15.04 0.60 16.13
C VAL A 91 -14.01 1.67 15.80
N GLY A 92 -13.60 1.72 14.53
CA GLY A 92 -12.78 2.79 13.97
C GLY A 92 -11.32 2.80 14.41
N LEU A 93 -10.82 1.72 15.03
CA LEU A 93 -9.47 1.65 15.56
C LEU A 93 -8.40 1.81 14.46
N GLN A 94 -8.54 1.07 13.36
CA GLN A 94 -7.65 1.20 12.19
C GLN A 94 -7.67 2.62 11.59
N ALA A 95 -8.84 3.27 11.53
CA ALA A 95 -8.95 4.63 11.00
C ALA A 95 -8.21 5.66 11.87
N ARG A 96 -8.23 5.48 13.20
CA ARG A 96 -7.49 6.32 14.15
C ARG A 96 -5.98 6.07 14.02
N LEU A 97 -5.56 4.81 13.95
CA LEU A 97 -4.17 4.43 13.71
C LEU A 97 -3.62 5.10 12.45
N MET A 98 -4.31 4.96 11.31
CA MET A 98 -3.92 5.58 10.05
C MET A 98 -3.84 7.11 10.15
N SER A 99 -4.79 7.74 10.83
CA SER A 99 -4.78 9.21 11.01
C SER A 99 -3.57 9.68 11.81
N GLN A 100 -3.20 8.96 12.85
CA GLN A 100 -2.04 9.29 13.68
C GLN A 100 -0.72 9.04 12.94
N ALA A 101 -0.59 7.88 12.28
CA ALA A 101 0.60 7.51 11.54
C ALA A 101 0.87 8.47 10.38
N LEU A 102 -0.13 8.73 9.52
CA LEU A 102 0.03 9.62 8.37
C LEU A 102 0.37 11.05 8.78
N ARG A 103 -0.17 11.54 9.91
CA ARG A 103 0.18 12.86 10.44
C ARG A 103 1.67 12.95 10.80
N LYS A 104 2.27 11.89 11.34
CA LYS A 104 3.71 11.83 11.68
C LYS A 104 4.58 11.62 10.44
N MET A 105 4.17 10.69 9.56
CA MET A 105 4.95 10.29 8.39
C MET A 105 5.00 11.36 7.30
N THR A 106 3.93 12.14 7.10
CA THR A 106 3.88 13.13 5.99
C THR A 106 5.03 14.13 6.05
N GLY A 107 5.37 14.62 7.25
CA GLY A 107 6.50 15.53 7.42
C GLY A 107 7.84 14.85 7.13
N ALA A 108 8.00 13.59 7.54
CA ALA A 108 9.22 12.81 7.28
C ALA A 108 9.40 12.56 5.78
N VAL A 109 8.36 12.03 5.11
CA VAL A 109 8.32 11.76 3.66
C VAL A 109 8.75 13.00 2.85
N SER A 110 8.22 14.17 3.20
CA SER A 110 8.60 15.42 2.52
C SER A 110 10.02 15.87 2.83
N GLY A 111 10.49 15.68 4.07
CA GLY A 111 11.82 16.12 4.50
C GLY A 111 12.96 15.25 3.95
N THR A 112 12.68 13.98 3.66
CA THR A 112 13.66 12.99 3.16
C THR A 112 13.54 12.73 1.67
N ASN A 113 12.60 13.39 0.99
CA ASN A 113 12.29 13.17 -0.42
C ASN A 113 11.94 11.70 -0.75
N THR A 114 11.40 10.98 0.23
CA THR A 114 10.97 9.59 0.06
C THR A 114 9.59 9.54 -0.58
N THR A 115 9.35 8.60 -1.49
CA THR A 115 8.01 8.30 -2.01
C THR A 115 7.36 7.18 -1.20
N ALA A 116 6.21 7.44 -0.58
CA ALA A 116 5.43 6.42 0.11
C ALA A 116 4.21 5.99 -0.72
N ILE A 117 4.14 4.70 -1.06
CA ILE A 117 3.02 4.07 -1.77
C ILE A 117 2.22 3.22 -0.79
N PHE A 118 0.93 3.52 -0.62
CA PHE A 118 0.00 2.69 0.14
C PHE A 118 -0.89 1.93 -0.83
N ILE A 119 -0.82 0.59 -0.80
CA ILE A 119 -1.76 -0.26 -1.51
C ILE A 119 -3.02 -0.39 -0.65
N ASN A 120 -4.18 -0.35 -1.29
CA ASN A 120 -5.46 -0.42 -0.58
C ASN A 120 -6.48 -1.17 -1.44
N GLN A 121 -7.44 -1.77 -0.77
CA GLN A 121 -8.49 -2.58 -1.36
C GLN A 121 -9.80 -1.80 -1.41
N LEU A 122 -10.58 -2.06 -2.45
CA LEU A 122 -11.96 -1.56 -2.51
C LEU A 122 -12.84 -2.39 -1.56
N ARG A 123 -13.80 -1.70 -0.97
CA ARG A 123 -14.91 -2.25 -0.16
C ARG A 123 -16.19 -1.55 -0.57
N GLU A 124 -17.32 -2.15 -0.27
CA GLU A 124 -18.62 -1.52 -0.48
C GLU A 124 -19.20 -1.05 0.85
N LYS A 125 -19.75 0.16 0.87
CA LYS A 125 -20.46 0.68 2.03
C LYS A 125 -21.92 0.26 1.97
N ILE A 126 -22.34 -0.54 2.95
CA ILE A 126 -23.73 -0.96 3.10
C ILE A 126 -24.62 0.27 3.34
N GLY A 127 -25.79 0.30 2.69
CA GLY A 127 -26.82 1.32 2.89
C GLY A 127 -26.67 2.61 2.06
N VAL A 128 -25.76 2.65 1.08
CA VAL A 128 -25.69 3.76 0.12
C VAL A 128 -26.77 3.60 -0.95
N MET A 129 -27.79 4.45 -0.93
CA MET A 129 -28.87 4.45 -1.95
C MET A 129 -28.60 5.38 -3.15
N PHE A 130 -27.61 6.27 -3.06
CA PHE A 130 -27.26 7.21 -4.13
C PHE A 130 -25.75 7.45 -4.20
N GLY A 131 -25.19 7.48 -5.42
CA GLY A 131 -23.76 7.61 -5.68
C GLY A 131 -23.01 6.28 -5.67
N SER A 132 -21.67 6.33 -5.75
CA SER A 132 -20.84 5.12 -5.71
C SER A 132 -20.78 4.54 -4.29
N PRO A 133 -21.07 3.23 -4.09
CA PRO A 133 -20.91 2.56 -2.80
C PRO A 133 -19.45 2.25 -2.48
N GLU A 134 -18.52 2.44 -3.42
CA GLU A 134 -17.12 2.08 -3.25
C GLU A 134 -16.41 2.96 -2.20
N THR A 135 -15.73 2.29 -1.28
CA THR A 135 -14.87 2.89 -0.27
C THR A 135 -13.55 2.11 -0.17
N THR A 136 -12.62 2.63 0.65
CA THR A 136 -11.32 2.01 0.91
C THR A 136 -11.17 1.81 2.41
N THR A 137 -10.32 0.86 2.83
CA THR A 137 -10.03 0.59 4.25
C THR A 137 -9.15 1.71 4.85
N GLY A 138 -8.97 1.72 6.18
CA GLY A 138 -8.13 2.70 6.88
C GLY A 138 -8.76 4.09 7.09
N GLY A 139 -10.07 4.23 6.91
CA GLY A 139 -10.78 5.50 7.12
C GLY A 139 -10.53 6.54 6.03
N LYS A 140 -10.60 7.84 6.39
CA LYS A 140 -10.50 8.95 5.42
C LYS A 140 -9.10 9.58 5.34
N ALA A 141 -8.23 9.36 6.32
CA ALA A 141 -6.96 10.08 6.43
C ALA A 141 -6.10 9.95 5.16
N LEU A 142 -5.91 8.73 4.66
CA LEU A 142 -5.12 8.49 3.45
C LEU A 142 -5.64 9.25 2.23
N LYS A 143 -6.97 9.42 2.11
CA LYS A 143 -7.58 10.18 1.01
C LYS A 143 -7.14 11.65 1.02
N PHE A 144 -6.93 12.24 2.20
CA PHE A 144 -6.51 13.63 2.36
C PHE A 144 -4.99 13.80 2.26
N TYR A 145 -4.22 12.92 2.91
CA TYR A 145 -2.76 12.98 2.94
C TYR A 145 -2.12 12.63 1.59
N ALA A 146 -2.64 11.64 0.86
CA ALA A 146 -2.08 11.24 -0.43
C ALA A 146 -2.05 12.40 -1.43
N SER A 147 -0.90 12.67 -2.03
CA SER A 147 -0.76 13.69 -3.10
C SER A 147 -1.38 13.18 -4.41
N VAL A 148 -1.16 11.91 -4.73
CA VAL A 148 -1.74 11.23 -5.89
C VAL A 148 -2.57 10.03 -5.42
N ARG A 149 -3.69 9.75 -6.08
CA ARG A 149 -4.45 8.51 -5.90
C ARG A 149 -4.73 7.88 -7.25
N LEU A 150 -4.47 6.58 -7.35
CA LEU A 150 -4.66 5.79 -8.56
C LEU A 150 -5.75 4.74 -8.31
N ASP A 151 -6.76 4.70 -9.17
CA ASP A 151 -7.73 3.60 -9.26
C ASP A 151 -7.27 2.68 -10.39
N VAL A 152 -6.88 1.45 -10.04
CA VAL A 152 -6.29 0.45 -10.94
C VAL A 152 -7.31 -0.66 -11.16
N ARG A 153 -7.76 -0.85 -12.39
CA ARG A 153 -8.76 -1.87 -12.75
C ARG A 153 -8.31 -2.71 -13.93
N ARG A 154 -8.44 -4.02 -13.81
CA ARG A 154 -8.43 -4.93 -14.97
C ARG A 154 -9.69 -4.67 -15.80
N ILE A 155 -9.51 -4.45 -17.10
CA ILE A 155 -10.62 -4.18 -18.03
C ILE A 155 -10.89 -5.34 -18.99
N GLU A 156 -9.85 -6.06 -19.40
CA GLU A 156 -10.00 -7.25 -20.26
C GLU A 156 -8.81 -8.20 -20.09
N SER A 157 -9.01 -9.45 -20.51
CA SER A 157 -7.93 -10.44 -20.58
C SER A 157 -7.28 -10.37 -21.96
N LEU A 158 -5.96 -10.36 -22.00
CA LEU A 158 -5.20 -10.51 -23.24
C LEU A 158 -5.06 -12.00 -23.53
N LYS A 159 -5.34 -12.40 -24.77
CA LYS A 159 -5.28 -13.79 -25.21
C LYS A 159 -4.34 -13.94 -26.39
N ASP A 160 -3.61 -15.06 -26.39
CA ASP A 160 -2.90 -15.57 -27.55
C ASP A 160 -3.51 -16.92 -27.92
N GLY A 161 -4.28 -16.96 -29.01
CA GLY A 161 -5.15 -18.09 -29.31
C GLY A 161 -6.17 -18.36 -28.19
N THR A 162 -6.06 -19.52 -27.55
CA THR A 162 -6.90 -19.93 -26.42
C THR A 162 -6.34 -19.51 -25.06
N ASP A 163 -5.05 -19.18 -25.00
CA ASP A 163 -4.33 -19.01 -23.73
C ASP A 163 -4.43 -17.58 -23.24
N VAL A 164 -4.75 -17.40 -21.95
CA VAL A 164 -4.76 -16.08 -21.32
C VAL A 164 -3.33 -15.72 -20.93
N VAL A 165 -2.74 -14.80 -21.69
CA VAL A 165 -1.33 -14.38 -21.53
C VAL A 165 -1.17 -13.13 -20.66
N GLY A 166 -2.27 -12.42 -20.35
CA GLY A 166 -2.17 -11.25 -19.50
C GLY A 166 -3.49 -10.50 -19.31
N ASN A 167 -3.36 -9.30 -18.75
CA ASN A 167 -4.49 -8.43 -18.42
C ASN A 167 -4.25 -7.04 -18.99
N ARG A 168 -5.24 -6.50 -19.70
CA ARG A 168 -5.27 -5.07 -19.98
C ARG A 168 -5.80 -4.36 -18.74
N THR A 169 -5.04 -3.37 -18.28
CA THR A 169 -5.32 -2.64 -17.04
C THR A 169 -5.50 -1.16 -17.36
N ARG A 170 -6.53 -0.55 -16.78
CA ARG A 170 -6.74 0.90 -16.81
C ARG A 170 -6.34 1.47 -15.45
N VAL A 171 -5.56 2.55 -15.48
CA VAL A 171 -5.24 3.33 -14.28
C VAL A 171 -5.87 4.71 -14.43
N LYS A 172 -6.71 5.10 -13.49
CA LYS A 172 -7.31 6.44 -13.42
C LYS A 172 -6.69 7.21 -12.27
N VAL A 173 -6.19 8.41 -12.55
CA VAL A 173 -5.79 9.35 -11.51
C VAL A 173 -7.05 9.97 -10.91
N VAL A 174 -7.42 9.56 -9.69
CA VAL A 174 -8.62 10.03 -8.99
C VAL A 174 -8.33 11.18 -8.02
N LYS A 175 -7.04 11.47 -7.78
CA LYS A 175 -6.57 12.66 -7.09
C LYS A 175 -5.18 13.01 -7.62
N ASN A 176 -4.93 14.28 -7.85
CA ASN A 176 -3.62 14.86 -8.15
C ASN A 176 -3.55 16.23 -7.47
N LYS A 177 -2.45 16.53 -6.76
CA LYS A 177 -2.25 17.84 -6.10
C LYS A 177 -1.43 18.77 -6.99
#